data_AF-A0A9P6DIL4-F1
#
_entry.id   AF-A0A9P6DIL4-F1
#
_cell.length_a   1.000
_cell.length_b   1.000
_cell.length_c   1.000
_cell.angle_alpha   90.00
_cell.angle_beta   90.00
_cell.angle_gamma   90.00
#
_symmetry.space_group_name_H-M   'P 1'
#
loop_
_entity.id
_entity.type
_entity.pdbx_description
1 polymer ?
#
loop_
_entity_poly.entity_id
_entity_poly.type
_entity_poly.pdbx_seq_one_letter_code
_entity_poly.pdbx_strand_id
1 'polypeptide(L)'
;PASQCSTGPVQCCNSVQKADSASVTTILGLLNIVLNDLNVLAALTCSPLTVIGVGGSSCNAQTVCCENNSFNGLIALGCIPVNINL
;
A
#
# COMPACT_ATOMS: atom_id res chain seq x y z
N PRO A 1 11.15 -15.61 5.25
CA PRO A 1 11.94 -14.40 4.92
C PRO A 1 11.14 -13.12 5.20
N ALA A 2 11.53 -12.38 6.24
CA ALA A 2 11.10 -11.01 6.55
C ALA A 2 11.72 -9.99 5.57
N SER A 3 11.83 -10.39 4.30
CA SER A 3 12.70 -9.77 3.28
C SER A 3 11.92 -9.24 2.08
N GLN A 4 10.59 -9.22 2.16
CA GLN A 4 9.73 -8.93 1.00
C GLN A 4 9.49 -7.43 0.82
N CYS A 5 9.58 -6.66 1.90
CA CYS A 5 9.62 -5.20 1.85
C CYS A 5 10.90 -4.72 2.53
N SER A 6 11.78 -4.03 1.79
CA SER A 6 12.91 -3.29 2.35
C SER A 6 12.51 -1.94 2.95
N THR A 7 11.28 -1.49 2.67
CA THR A 7 10.77 -0.14 2.95
C THR A 7 9.83 -0.07 4.15
N GLY A 8 9.43 -1.20 4.74
CA GLY A 8 8.50 -1.23 5.88
C GLY A 8 7.77 -2.57 6.04
N PRO A 9 6.72 -2.64 6.89
CA PRO A 9 5.89 -3.84 6.99
C PRO A 9 5.07 -4.06 5.72
N VAL A 10 4.78 -5.32 5.41
CA VAL A 10 3.85 -5.68 4.34
C VAL A 10 2.46 -5.15 4.68
N GLN A 11 1.70 -4.70 3.68
CA GLN A 11 0.37 -4.14 3.87
C GLN A 11 -0.68 -4.87 3.06
N CYS A 12 -1.88 -4.97 3.61
CA CYS A 12 -3.05 -5.50 2.93
C CYS A 12 -3.95 -4.34 2.54
N CYS A 13 -4.12 -4.13 1.24
CA CYS A 13 -4.89 -3.02 0.69
C CYS A 13 -6.04 -3.52 -0.15
N ASN A 14 -7.17 -2.82 -0.10
CA ASN A 14 -8.37 -3.22 -0.83
C ASN A 14 -8.20 -3.04 -2.35
N SER A 15 -7.47 -2.00 -2.76
CA SER A 15 -7.19 -1.76 -4.18
C SER A 15 -5.80 -1.17 -4.38
N VAL A 16 -5.21 -1.50 -5.52
CA VAL A 16 -3.94 -0.94 -6.00
C VAL A 16 -4.22 -0.32 -7.36
N GLN A 17 -3.89 0.96 -7.49
CA GLN A 17 -4.17 1.77 -8.67
C GLN A 17 -2.95 2.60 -9.02
N LYS A 18 -2.91 3.16 -10.23
CA LYS A 18 -1.87 4.13 -10.57
C LYS A 18 -2.12 5.46 -9.87
N ALA A 19 -1.05 6.17 -9.55
CA ALA A 19 -1.14 7.48 -8.91
C ALA A 19 -1.88 8.53 -9.75
N ASP A 20 -1.96 8.36 -11.08
CA ASP A 20 -2.74 9.20 -12.00
C ASP A 20 -4.24 8.84 -12.10
N SER A 21 -4.69 7.80 -11.40
CA SER A 21 -6.10 7.40 -11.42
C SER A 21 -6.98 8.47 -10.77
N ALA A 22 -8.19 8.71 -11.30
CA ALA A 22 -9.09 9.77 -10.83
C ALA A 22 -9.40 9.68 -9.32
N SER A 23 -9.60 8.47 -8.80
CA SER A 23 -9.78 8.17 -7.37
C SER A 23 -8.56 8.58 -6.54
N VAL A 24 -7.36 8.22 -6.98
CA VAL A 24 -6.11 8.52 -6.26
C VAL A 24 -5.82 10.01 -6.31
N THR A 25 -5.86 10.64 -7.48
CA THR A 25 -5.64 12.08 -7.66
C THR A 25 -6.63 12.94 -6.88
N THR A 26 -7.89 12.51 -6.76
CA THR A 26 -8.88 13.18 -5.91
C THR A 26 -8.47 13.14 -4.44
N ILE A 27 -8.07 11.96 -3.93
CA ILE A 27 -7.62 11.81 -2.53
C ILE A 27 -6.35 12.63 -2.28
N LEU A 28 -5.38 12.57 -3.20
CA LEU A 28 -4.15 13.36 -3.12
C LEU A 28 -4.44 14.86 -3.10
N GLY A 29 -5.38 15.33 -3.92
CA GLY A 29 -5.82 16.73 -3.95
C GLY A 29 -6.50 17.17 -2.64
N LEU A 30 -7.34 16.32 -2.05
CA LEU A 30 -7.98 16.59 -0.76
C LEU A 30 -6.97 16.63 0.40
N LEU A 31 -5.91 15.83 0.31
CA LEU A 31 -4.83 15.77 1.29
C LEU A 31 -3.71 16.79 1.01
N ASN A 32 -3.83 17.58 -0.07
CA ASN A 32 -2.84 18.53 -0.55
C ASN A 32 -1.44 17.90 -0.76
N ILE A 33 -1.41 16.69 -1.30
CA ILE A 33 -0.19 15.95 -1.62
C ILE A 33 0.12 16.15 -3.10
N VAL A 34 1.34 16.62 -3.38
CA VAL A 34 1.86 16.70 -4.74
C VAL A 34 2.80 15.51 -4.97
N LEU A 35 2.45 14.66 -5.93
CA LEU A 35 3.32 13.61 -6.41
C LEU A 35 4.15 14.11 -7.59
N ASN A 36 5.47 13.97 -7.49
CA ASN A 36 6.39 14.29 -8.59
C ASN A 36 6.39 13.21 -9.68
N ASP A 37 6.12 11.96 -9.31
CA ASP A 37 6.01 10.84 -10.23
C ASP A 37 4.62 10.22 -10.12
N LEU A 38 3.88 10.24 -11.23
CA LEU A 38 2.54 9.68 -11.35
C LEU A 38 2.54 8.24 -11.91
N ASN A 39 3.70 7.72 -12.30
CA ASN A 39 3.84 6.33 -12.76
C ASN A 39 3.90 5.34 -11.61
N VAL A 40 4.04 5.82 -10.37
CA VAL A 40 4.02 4.97 -9.18
C VAL A 40 2.62 4.42 -8.93
N LEU A 41 2.56 3.26 -8.27
CA LEU A 41 1.30 2.72 -7.78
C LEU A 41 0.98 3.29 -6.40
N ALA A 42 -0.30 3.56 -6.20
CA ALA A 42 -0.88 3.89 -4.92
C ALA A 42 -1.89 2.81 -4.54
N ALA A 43 -1.94 2.47 -3.26
CA ALA A 43 -2.90 1.54 -2.72
C ALA A 43 -3.87 2.26 -1.79
N LEU A 44 -5.15 1.90 -1.85
CA LEU A 44 -6.20 2.52 -1.05
C LEU A 44 -6.72 1.54 0.00
N THR A 45 -7.07 2.08 1.16
CA THR A 45 -7.63 1.32 2.29
C THR A 45 -6.69 0.16 2.67
N CYS A 46 -5.51 0.54 3.16
CA CYS A 46 -4.42 -0.33 3.57
C CYS A 46 -4.42 -0.53 5.08
N SER A 47 -4.28 -1.79 5.51
CA SER A 47 -4.00 -2.14 6.89
C SER A 47 -2.60 -2.77 7.00
N PRO A 48 -1.79 -2.38 8.00
CA PRO A 48 -0.47 -2.96 8.17
C PRO A 48 -0.59 -4.41 8.64
N LEU A 49 0.17 -5.31 8.02
CA LEU A 49 0.32 -6.69 8.47
C LEU A 49 1.48 -6.73 9.48
N THR A 50 1.19 -6.44 10.74
CA THR A 50 2.22 -6.26 11.78
C THR A 50 2.75 -7.56 12.38
N VAL A 51 2.23 -8.73 11.98
CA VAL A 51 2.61 -10.03 12.59
C VAL A 51 2.66 -11.14 11.55
N ILE A 52 3.74 -11.19 10.77
CA ILE A 52 4.11 -12.39 10.01
C ILE A 52 4.81 -13.35 10.99
N GLY A 53 4.05 -13.90 11.93
CA GLY A 53 4.55 -14.80 12.95
C GLY A 53 3.38 -15.34 13.77
N VAL A 54 3.23 -16.67 13.76
CA VAL A 54 2.25 -17.48 14.51
C VAL A 54 0.76 -17.19 14.22
N GLY A 55 0.30 -17.61 13.04
CA GLY A 55 -1.14 -17.79 12.78
C GLY A 55 -1.76 -16.74 11.87
N GLY A 56 -1.52 -16.88 10.57
CA GLY A 56 -2.40 -16.39 9.50
C GLY A 56 -2.87 -14.94 9.56
N SER A 57 -1.98 -13.98 9.31
CA SER A 57 -2.41 -12.64 8.89
C SER A 57 -2.84 -12.65 7.42
N SER A 58 -3.90 -13.37 7.08
CA SER A 58 -4.38 -13.53 5.70
C SER A 58 -4.92 -12.20 5.16
N CYS A 59 -4.25 -11.66 4.15
CA CYS A 59 -4.80 -10.59 3.34
C CYS A 59 -5.79 -11.20 2.34
N ASN A 60 -7.09 -10.94 2.51
CA ASN A 60 -8.10 -11.35 1.52
C ASN A 60 -8.13 -10.43 0.29
N ALA A 61 -7.37 -9.33 0.33
CA ALA A 61 -7.29 -8.33 -0.72
C ALA A 61 -5.90 -8.35 -1.39
N GLN A 62 -5.39 -7.19 -1.79
CA GLN A 62 -4.09 -7.08 -2.45
C GLN A 62 -2.98 -6.88 -1.42
N THR A 63 -1.99 -7.75 -1.44
CA THR A 63 -0.79 -7.58 -0.61
C THR A 63 0.22 -6.72 -1.36
N VAL A 64 0.70 -5.67 -0.70
CA VAL A 64 1.68 -4.73 -1.25
C VAL A 64 2.75 -4.35 -0.24
N CYS A 65 3.91 -3.96 -0.73
CA CYS A 65 4.89 -3.16 0.00
C CYS A 65 4.77 -1.72 -0.45
N CYS A 66 4.58 -0.78 0.46
CA CYS A 66 4.53 0.64 0.11
C CYS A 66 5.62 1.41 0.84
N GLU A 67 6.23 2.38 0.16
CA GLU A 67 7.24 3.27 0.76
C GLU A 67 6.62 4.25 1.76
N ASN A 68 5.37 4.67 1.54
CA ASN A 68 4.72 5.66 2.39
C ASN A 68 3.29 5.25 2.70
N ASN A 69 2.92 5.19 3.99
CA ASN A 69 1.54 4.99 4.45
C ASN A 69 1.20 5.94 5.60
N SER A 70 1.48 7.23 5.41
CA SER A 70 1.32 8.23 6.48
C SER A 70 -0.14 8.69 6.67
N PHE A 71 -1.10 8.16 5.92
CA PHE A 71 -2.49 8.65 5.87
C PHE A 71 -3.47 7.74 6.62
N ASN A 72 -3.01 7.14 7.72
CA ASN A 72 -3.81 6.26 8.58
C ASN A 72 -4.45 5.09 7.82
N GLY A 73 -3.76 4.59 6.78
CA GLY A 73 -4.26 3.52 5.91
C GLY A 73 -5.22 3.96 4.81
N LEU A 74 -5.59 5.24 4.69
CA LEU A 74 -6.48 5.70 3.62
C LEU A 74 -5.83 5.54 2.24
N ILE A 75 -4.57 5.97 2.14
CA ILE A 75 -3.77 5.89 0.93
C ILE A 75 -2.31 5.57 1.29
N ALA A 76 -1.72 4.65 0.54
CA ALA A 76 -0.31 4.33 0.58
C ALA A 76 0.31 4.55 -0.81
N LEU A 77 1.54 5.03 -0.86
CA LEU A 77 2.25 5.49 -2.07
C LEU A 77 3.54 4.70 -2.26
N GLY A 78 4.00 4.63 -3.51
CA GLY A 78 5.19 3.86 -3.87
C GLY A 78 4.97 2.37 -3.62
N CYS A 79 3.77 1.88 -3.94
CA CYS A 79 3.40 0.50 -3.67
C CYS A 79 3.91 -0.45 -4.75
N ILE A 80 4.37 -1.63 -4.36
CA ILE A 80 4.69 -2.73 -5.24
C ILE A 80 3.89 -3.97 -4.80
N PRO A 81 3.24 -4.70 -5.73
CA PRO A 81 2.55 -5.94 -5.40
C PRO A 81 3.56 -6.96 -4.91
N VAL A 82 3.25 -7.64 -3.81
CA VAL A 82 4.06 -8.75 -3.31
C VAL A 82 3.22 -9.99 -3.16
N ASN A 83 3.81 -11.13 -3.54
CA ASN A 83 3.15 -12.41 -3.43
C ASN A 83 3.63 -13.09 -2.14
N ILE A 84 3.02 -12.71 -1.01
CA ILE A 84 3.16 -13.48 0.21
C ILE A 84 2.25 -14.71 0.06
N ASN A 85 2.82 -15.87 -0.24
CA ASN A 85 2.07 -17.12 -0.15
C ASN A 85 1.84 -17.38 1.34
N LEU A 86 0.69 -16.94 1.85
CA LEU A 86 0.27 -17.10 3.25
C LEU A 86 -0.59 -18.33 3.44
#